data_AF-A0A4Y2PK23-F1
#
_entry.id   AF-A0A4Y2PK23-F1
#
_cell.length_a   1.000
_cell.length_b   1.000
_cell.length_c   1.000
_cell.angle_alpha   90.00
_cell.angle_beta   90.00
_cell.angle_gamma   90.00
#
_symmetry.space_group_name_H-M   'P 1'
#
loop_
_entity.id
_entity.type
_entity.pdbx_description
1 polymer ?
#
loop_
_entity_poly.entity_id
_entity_poly.type
_entity_poly.pdbx_seq_one_letter_code
_entity_poly.pdbx_strand_id
1 'polypeptide(L)'
;MLEAIIVRRQEKEVLERQREKEERDGQFELEKIKLQTSFPETSESSERNTKYNCVELQNVLQRFDSRNDDISLYLVVFERQANRLKINKADWVTQLMPLLPSDVAQIIAREPEKELC
;
A
#
# COMPACT_ATOMS: atom_id res chain seq x y z
N MET A 1 -22.77 -30.73 55.50
CA MET A 1 -21.47 -31.18 54.94
C MET A 1 -21.56 -31.47 53.44
N LEU A 2 -22.55 -32.25 52.97
CA LEU A 2 -22.69 -32.57 51.54
C LEU A 2 -23.01 -31.35 50.66
N GLU A 3 -23.88 -30.46 51.11
CA GLU A 3 -24.23 -29.18 50.44
C GLU A 3 -22.97 -28.35 50.09
N ALA A 4 -22.05 -28.19 51.05
CA ALA A 4 -20.81 -27.43 50.87
C ALA A 4 -19.83 -28.08 49.88
N ILE A 5 -19.90 -29.41 49.71
CA ILE A 5 -19.09 -30.15 48.72
C ILE A 5 -19.67 -29.95 47.32
N ILE A 6 -20.99 -29.93 47.19
CA ILE A 6 -21.69 -29.69 45.92
C ILE A 6 -21.45 -28.26 45.43
N VAL A 7 -21.58 -27.26 46.31
CA VAL A 7 -21.34 -25.85 45.97
C VAL A 7 -19.89 -25.62 45.53
N ARG A 8 -18.90 -26.13 46.27
CA ARG A 8 -17.48 -26.02 45.87
C ARG A 8 -17.18 -26.67 44.53
N ARG A 9 -17.87 -27.78 44.21
CA ARG A 9 -17.73 -28.45 42.92
C ARG A 9 -18.31 -27.61 41.80
N GLN A 10 -19.51 -27.03 41.98
CA GLN A 10 -20.13 -26.14 41.00
C GLN A 10 -19.32 -24.85 40.80
N GLU A 11 -18.83 -24.22 41.86
CA GLU A 11 -17.98 -23.01 41.76
C GLU A 11 -16.69 -23.29 40.98
N LYS A 12 -16.05 -24.43 41.23
CA LYS A 12 -14.86 -24.85 40.50
C LYS A 12 -15.15 -25.06 39.01
N GLU A 13 -16.28 -25.69 38.69
CA GLU A 13 -16.70 -25.96 37.31
C GLU A 13 -17.07 -24.66 36.55
N VAL A 14 -17.68 -23.70 37.23
CA VAL A 14 -17.99 -22.37 36.67
C VAL A 14 -16.71 -21.57 36.41
N LEU A 15 -15.76 -21.60 37.34
CA LEU A 15 -14.49 -20.90 37.20
C LEU A 15 -13.66 -21.47 36.03
N GLU A 16 -13.67 -22.79 35.86
CA GLU A 16 -12.97 -23.47 34.77
C GLU A 16 -13.56 -23.11 33.41
N ARG A 17 -14.91 -23.08 33.29
CA ARG A 17 -15.59 -22.60 32.07
C ARG A 17 -15.33 -21.12 31.78
N GLN A 18 -15.22 -20.29 32.82
CA GLN A 18 -14.90 -18.86 32.65
C GLN A 18 -13.48 -18.68 32.09
N ARG A 19 -12.52 -19.46 32.61
CA ARG A 19 -11.12 -19.46 32.16
C ARG A 19 -10.97 -19.95 30.73
N GLU A 20 -11.68 -21.03 30.34
CA GLU A 20 -11.72 -21.50 28.96
C GLU A 20 -12.32 -20.46 28.01
N LYS A 21 -13.32 -19.70 28.47
CA LYS A 21 -13.91 -18.63 27.68
C LYS A 21 -12.93 -17.46 27.49
N GLU A 22 -12.25 -17.03 28.54
CA GLU A 22 -11.20 -15.99 28.45
C GLU A 22 -10.01 -16.42 27.59
N GLU A 23 -9.59 -17.69 27.67
CA GLU A 23 -8.52 -18.23 26.82
C GLU A 23 -8.93 -18.28 25.35
N ARG A 24 -10.20 -18.63 25.05
CA ARG A 24 -10.73 -18.58 23.68
C ARG A 24 -10.86 -17.15 23.18
N ASP A 25 -11.46 -16.25 23.98
CA ASP A 25 -11.65 -14.85 23.61
C ASP A 25 -10.29 -14.15 23.41
N GLY A 26 -9.31 -14.45 24.26
CA GLY A 26 -7.93 -13.97 24.12
C GLY A 26 -7.22 -14.51 22.87
N GLN A 27 -7.48 -15.77 22.47
CA GLN A 27 -6.96 -16.32 21.21
C GLN A 27 -7.54 -15.59 19.98
N PHE A 28 -8.85 -15.30 19.98
CA PHE A 28 -9.48 -14.54 18.90
C PHE A 28 -8.95 -13.10 18.82
N GLU A 29 -8.75 -12.44 19.96
CA GLU A 29 -8.18 -11.09 20.01
C GLU A 29 -6.74 -11.08 19.47
N LEU A 30 -5.93 -12.08 19.84
CA LEU A 30 -4.55 -12.21 19.38
C LEU A 30 -4.46 -12.55 17.88
N GLU A 31 -5.37 -13.39 17.37
CA GLU A 31 -5.49 -13.71 15.95
C GLU A 31 -5.93 -12.50 15.14
N LYS A 32 -6.88 -11.71 15.64
CA LYS A 32 -7.30 -10.43 15.05
C LYS A 32 -6.14 -9.45 14.99
N ILE A 33 -5.37 -9.29 16.07
CA ILE A 33 -4.19 -8.43 16.09
C ILE A 33 -3.11 -8.95 15.13
N LYS A 34 -2.85 -10.27 15.07
CA LYS A 34 -1.91 -10.85 14.10
C LYS A 34 -2.33 -10.57 12.66
N LEU A 35 -3.62 -10.76 12.34
CA LEU A 35 -4.17 -10.44 11.02
C LEU A 35 -3.99 -8.94 10.71
N GLN A 36 -4.35 -8.05 11.63
CA GLN A 36 -4.15 -6.60 11.47
C GLN A 36 -2.68 -6.20 11.38
N THR A 37 -1.76 -6.90 12.03
CA THR A 37 -0.32 -6.60 11.96
C THR A 37 0.29 -7.17 10.66
N SER A 38 -0.24 -8.29 10.14
CA SER A 38 0.15 -8.86 8.85
C SER A 38 -0.50 -8.16 7.64
N PHE A 39 -1.54 -7.36 7.88
CA PHE A 39 -2.08 -6.37 6.95
C PHE A 39 -1.62 -4.99 7.43
N PRO A 40 -0.38 -4.57 7.13
CA PRO A 40 0.02 -3.20 7.40
C PRO A 40 -0.97 -2.29 6.67
N GLU A 41 -1.73 -1.53 7.44
CA GLU A 41 -2.60 -0.49 6.92
C GLU A 41 -1.72 0.44 6.07
N THR A 42 -1.91 0.33 4.75
CA THR A 42 -1.80 1.42 3.79
C THR A 42 -0.52 2.27 3.82
N SER A 43 0.65 1.64 3.78
CA SER A 43 1.89 2.30 3.29
C SER A 43 2.72 1.37 2.41
N GLU A 44 3.00 0.14 2.86
CA GLU A 44 3.83 -0.80 2.10
C GLU A 44 3.16 -1.41 0.86
N SER A 45 1.82 -1.49 0.85
CA SER A 45 1.10 -1.97 -0.35
C SER A 45 1.22 -0.96 -1.48
N SER A 46 1.12 0.34 -1.16
CA SER A 46 1.29 1.40 -2.14
C SER A 46 2.72 1.44 -2.67
N GLU A 47 3.73 1.42 -1.80
CA GLU A 47 5.14 1.44 -2.22
C GLU A 47 5.56 0.21 -3.04
N ARG A 48 5.07 -0.98 -2.68
CA ARG A 48 5.32 -2.21 -3.46
C ARG A 48 4.61 -2.16 -4.81
N ASN A 49 3.38 -1.66 -4.85
CA ASN A 49 2.61 -1.52 -6.08
C ASN A 49 3.22 -0.44 -6.99
N THR A 50 3.66 0.70 -6.45
CA THR A 50 4.34 1.74 -7.22
C THR A 50 5.67 1.23 -7.78
N LYS A 51 6.47 0.52 -6.98
CA LYS A 51 7.72 -0.08 -7.48
C LYS A 51 7.48 -1.11 -8.58
N TYR A 52 6.45 -1.95 -8.46
CA TYR A 52 6.06 -2.92 -9.48
C TYR A 52 5.63 -2.22 -10.78
N ASN A 53 4.75 -1.22 -10.68
CA ASN A 53 4.28 -0.44 -11.82
C ASN A 53 5.40 0.34 -12.52
N CYS A 54 6.41 0.82 -11.78
CA CYS A 54 7.57 1.50 -12.35
C CYS A 54 8.36 0.57 -13.28
N VAL A 55 8.64 -0.66 -12.83
CA VAL A 55 9.34 -1.68 -13.62
C VAL A 55 8.51 -2.08 -14.84
N GLU A 56 7.20 -2.25 -14.66
CA GLU A 56 6.32 -2.64 -15.76
C GLU A 56 6.16 -1.51 -16.80
N LEU A 57 6.09 -0.25 -16.37
CA LEU A 57 6.14 0.92 -17.26
C LEU A 57 7.46 0.99 -18.03
N GLN A 58 8.60 0.76 -17.38
CA GLN A 58 9.91 0.72 -18.04
C GLN A 58 10.02 -0.39 -19.09
N ASN A 59 9.31 -1.49 -18.92
CA ASN A 59 9.29 -2.58 -19.89
C ASN A 59 8.39 -2.29 -21.10
N VAL A 60 7.32 -1.53 -20.91
CA VAL A 60 6.32 -1.24 -21.96
C VAL A 60 6.62 0.07 -22.69
N LEU A 61 7.22 1.04 -22.02
CA LEU A 61 7.62 2.32 -22.59
C LEU A 61 9.07 2.26 -23.05
N GLN A 62 9.30 2.73 -24.28
CA GLN A 62 10.65 3.04 -24.73
C GLN A 62 11.25 4.19 -23.89
N ARG A 63 12.57 4.20 -23.76
CA ARG A 63 13.29 5.31 -23.14
C ARG A 63 13.07 6.58 -23.97
N PHE A 64 12.75 7.67 -23.30
CA PHE A 64 12.58 8.97 -23.96
C PHE A 64 13.93 9.54 -24.38
N ASP A 65 14.05 9.92 -25.66
CA ASP A 65 15.16 10.67 -26.23
C ASP A 65 14.76 12.13 -26.47
N SER A 66 15.31 13.05 -25.68
CA SER A 66 15.00 14.48 -25.77
C SER A 66 15.35 15.15 -27.10
N ARG A 67 16.13 14.49 -27.98
CA ARG A 67 16.49 15.02 -29.30
C ARG A 67 15.54 14.59 -30.41
N ASN A 68 14.95 13.41 -30.29
CA ASN A 68 14.23 12.76 -31.38
C ASN A 68 12.76 12.49 -31.05
N ASP A 69 12.42 12.35 -29.77
CA ASP A 69 11.08 12.01 -29.34
C ASP A 69 10.24 13.25 -29.02
N ASP A 70 8.97 13.22 -29.44
CA ASP A 70 7.98 14.21 -29.09
C ASP A 70 7.46 13.97 -27.66
N ILE A 71 7.66 14.95 -26.77
CA ILE A 71 7.24 14.85 -25.37
C ILE A 71 5.72 14.74 -25.21
N SER A 72 4.94 15.41 -26.07
CA SER A 72 3.47 15.35 -26.00
C SER A 72 2.99 13.95 -26.37
N LEU A 73 3.56 13.36 -27.42
CA LEU A 73 3.26 11.99 -27.81
C LEU A 73 3.68 10.99 -26.73
N TYR A 74 4.86 11.18 -26.14
CA TYR A 74 5.35 10.35 -25.05
C TYR A 74 4.38 10.33 -23.85
N LEU A 75 3.91 11.51 -23.43
CA LEU A 75 2.97 11.63 -22.31
C LEU A 75 1.61 10.99 -22.60
N VAL A 76 1.11 11.08 -23.84
CA VAL A 76 -0.13 10.38 -24.25
C VAL A 76 0.03 8.86 -24.17
N VAL A 77 1.19 8.34 -24.59
CA VAL A 77 1.48 6.91 -24.49
C VAL A 77 1.61 6.48 -23.03
N PHE A 78 2.33 7.26 -22.20
CA PHE A 78 2.44 7.04 -20.77
C PHE A 78 1.06 6.99 -20.11
N GLU A 79 0.18 7.96 -20.37
CA GLU A 79 -1.17 8.01 -19.81
C GLU A 79 -1.97 6.74 -20.16
N ARG A 80 -1.91 6.28 -21.41
CA ARG A 80 -2.58 5.03 -21.82
C ARG A 80 -2.05 3.82 -21.05
N GLN A 81 -0.74 3.73 -20.84
CA GLN A 81 -0.14 2.61 -20.11
C GLN A 81 -0.45 2.68 -18.61
N ALA A 82 -0.37 3.85 -17.99
CA ALA A 82 -0.70 4.06 -16.60
C ALA A 82 -2.18 3.72 -16.32
N ASN A 83 -3.09 4.10 -17.22
CA ASN A 83 -4.50 3.71 -17.15
C ASN A 83 -4.69 2.19 -17.30
N ARG A 84 -3.97 1.54 -18.22
CA ARG A 84 -4.05 0.08 -18.45
C ARG A 84 -3.57 -0.71 -17.23
N LEU A 85 -2.51 -0.23 -16.58
CA LEU A 85 -1.97 -0.78 -15.33
C LEU A 85 -2.74 -0.34 -14.08
N LYS A 86 -3.79 0.49 -14.23
CA LYS A 86 -4.64 1.02 -13.15
C LYS A 86 -3.82 1.74 -12.06
N ILE A 87 -2.78 2.45 -12.46
CA ILE A 87 -1.95 3.26 -11.56
C ILE A 87 -2.78 4.45 -11.06
N ASN A 88 -2.78 4.67 -9.75
CA ASN A 88 -3.44 5.82 -9.15
C ASN A 88 -2.85 7.13 -9.72
N LYS A 89 -3.70 8.09 -10.09
CA LYS A 89 -3.27 9.40 -10.61
C LYS A 89 -2.33 10.14 -9.67
N ALA A 90 -2.48 9.95 -8.35
CA ALA A 90 -1.58 10.52 -7.34
C ALA A 90 -0.11 10.08 -7.53
N ASP A 91 0.10 8.88 -8.08
CA ASP A 91 1.44 8.30 -8.26
C ASP A 91 2.03 8.61 -9.65
N TRP A 92 1.27 9.18 -10.59
CA TRP A 92 1.72 9.34 -11.98
C TRP A 92 3.01 10.16 -12.11
N VAL A 93 3.15 11.23 -11.33
CA VAL A 93 4.37 12.06 -11.35
C VAL A 93 5.57 11.27 -10.84
N THR A 94 5.42 10.56 -9.72
CA THR A 94 6.46 9.71 -9.14
C THR A 94 6.89 8.59 -10.09
N GLN A 95 5.94 8.07 -10.88
CA GLN A 95 6.20 7.03 -11.89
C GLN A 95 6.83 7.57 -13.17
N LEU A 96 6.49 8.80 -13.56
CA LEU A 96 6.99 9.45 -14.78
C LEU A 96 8.44 9.94 -14.62
N MET A 97 8.78 10.51 -13.46
CA MET A 97 10.12 11.08 -13.21
C MET A 97 11.30 10.16 -13.55
N PRO A 98 11.32 8.86 -13.16
CA PRO A 98 12.43 7.97 -13.50
C PRO A 98 12.49 7.57 -14.98
N LEU A 99 11.44 7.83 -15.77
CA LEU A 99 11.38 7.51 -17.19
C LEU A 99 11.93 8.62 -18.09
N LEU A 100 12.01 9.84 -17.55
CA LEU A 100 12.48 11.01 -18.27
C LEU A 100 14.00 11.19 -18.06
N PRO A 101 14.75 11.56 -19.11
CA PRO A 101 16.13 11.98 -18.95
C PRO A 101 16.21 13.25 -18.08
N SER A 102 17.36 13.40 -17.41
CA SER A 102 17.51 14.36 -16.31
C SER A 102 17.36 15.82 -16.74
N ASP A 103 17.66 16.14 -18.00
CA ASP A 103 17.44 17.44 -18.64
C ASP A 103 15.96 17.82 -18.69
N VAL A 104 15.09 16.89 -19.07
CA VAL A 104 13.63 17.11 -19.13
C VAL A 104 13.03 17.16 -17.73
N ALA A 105 13.47 16.27 -16.85
CA ALA A 105 13.04 16.24 -15.45
C ALA A 105 13.30 17.58 -14.74
N GLN A 106 14.44 18.23 -15.02
CA GLN A 106 14.77 19.55 -14.47
C GLN A 106 13.89 20.67 -15.04
N ILE A 107 13.49 20.59 -16.31
CA ILE A 107 12.56 21.55 -16.92
C ILE A 107 11.18 21.43 -16.28
N ILE A 108 10.69 20.22 -16.04
CA ILE A 108 9.38 19.98 -15.40
C ILE A 108 9.40 20.39 -13.92
N ALA A 109 10.52 20.19 -13.23
CA ALA A 109 10.67 20.58 -11.83
C ALA A 109 10.86 22.10 -11.61
N ARG A 110 11.24 22.84 -12.66
CA ARG A 110 11.31 24.30 -12.62
C ARG A 110 9.90 24.87 -12.69
N GLU A 111 9.47 25.51 -11.60
CA GLU A 111 8.28 26.37 -11.63
C GLU A 111 8.50 27.43 -12.74
N PRO A 112 7.49 27.76 -13.58
CA PRO A 112 7.67 28.81 -14.57
C PRO A 112 8.11 30.07 -13.84
N GLU A 113 9.28 30.59 -14.19
CA GLU A 113 9.69 31.92 -13.75
C GLU A 113 8.54 32.83 -14.16
N LYS A 114 7.77 33.32 -13.17
CA LYS A 114 6.70 34.27 -13.43
C LYS A 114 7.36 35.39 -14.20
N GLU A 115 6.99 35.57 -15.47
CA GLU A 115 7.36 36.75 -16.21
C GLU A 115 6.79 37.93 -15.43
N LEU A 116 7.62 38.52 -14.57
CA LEU A 116 7.39 39.78 -13.90
C LEU A 116 7.51 40.83 -15.00
N CYS A 117 6.42 41.02 -15.73
CA CYS A 117 6.14 42.21 -16.52
C CYS A 117 5.23 43.14 -15.71
#